data_AF-A0AAU2GQ18-F1
#
_entry.id   AF-A0AAU2GQ18-F1
#
_cell.length_a   1.000
_cell.length_b   1.000
_cell.length_c   1.000
_cell.angle_alpha   90.00
_cell.angle_beta   90.00
_cell.angle_gamma   90.00
#
_symmetry.space_group_name_H-M   'P 1'
#
loop_
_entity.id
_entity.type
_entity.pdbx_description
1 polymer ?
#
loop_
_entity_poly.entity_id
_entity_poly.type
_entity_poly.pdbx_seq_one_letter_code
_entity_poly.pdbx_strand_id
1 'polypeptide(L)'
;MFTLQGQRSASTGPVEERDYFFDTLAEYQWARDAAGLMPQTIDQLIKPVIELREFYDIVPWRLAPKHLDQYFAGAGKRARSTVRAKINKIDGYFAFVWTR
;
A
#
# COMPACT_ATOMS: atom_id res chain seq x y z
N MET A 1 17.12 35.67 10.13
CA MET A 1 15.78 35.25 10.58
C MET A 1 15.05 34.73 9.34
N PHE A 2 15.01 33.41 9.15
CA PHE A 2 14.37 32.79 7.98
C PHE A 2 13.02 32.24 8.42
N THR A 3 11.95 32.92 8.06
CA THR A 3 10.59 32.42 8.22
C THR A 3 10.28 31.48 7.07
N LEU A 4 10.53 30.18 7.26
CA LEU A 4 9.98 29.15 6.38
C LEU A 4 8.51 28.92 6.74
N GLN A 5 7.69 29.81 6.18
CA GLN A 5 6.26 29.65 6.07
C GLN A 5 6.02 28.72 4.87
N GLY A 6 5.78 27.46 5.16
CA GLY A 6 5.50 26.44 4.15
C GLY A 6 4.50 25.46 4.71
N GLN A 7 3.28 25.94 5.01
CA GLN A 7 2.12 25.09 5.16
C GLN A 7 2.00 24.20 3.91
N ARG A 8 2.52 22.98 3.99
CA ARG A 8 2.11 21.85 3.16
C ARG A 8 1.22 20.93 3.99
N SER A 9 0.25 21.52 4.68
CA SER A 9 -1.00 20.84 4.97
C SER A 9 -1.89 21.04 3.75
N ALA A 10 -1.44 20.55 2.59
CA ALA A 10 -2.32 20.44 1.44
C ALA A 10 -3.38 19.43 1.84
N SER A 11 -4.63 19.87 1.93
CA SER A 11 -5.78 18.98 1.98
C SER A 11 -5.85 18.29 0.62
N THR A 12 -5.01 17.27 0.43
CA THR A 12 -4.96 16.47 -0.80
C THR A 12 -6.36 15.93 -1.03
N GLY A 13 -6.97 16.33 -2.14
CA GLY A 13 -8.32 15.89 -2.48
C GLY A 13 -8.37 14.36 -2.63
N PRO A 14 -9.55 13.72 -2.52
CA PRO A 14 -9.67 12.26 -2.70
C PRO A 14 -9.12 11.74 -4.03
N VAL A 15 -9.14 12.58 -5.08
CA VAL A 15 -8.59 12.26 -6.40
C VAL A 15 -7.06 12.32 -6.38
N GLU A 16 -6.50 13.39 -5.85
CA GLU A 16 -5.04 13.56 -5.74
C GLU A 16 -4.40 12.47 -4.87
N GLU A 17 -5.09 12.01 -3.82
CA GLU A 17 -4.61 10.89 -3.02
C GLU A 17 -4.62 9.56 -3.79
N ARG A 18 -5.60 9.35 -4.68
CA ARG A 18 -5.67 8.16 -5.53
C ARG A 18 -4.56 8.16 -6.56
N ASP A 19 -4.29 9.29 -7.20
CA ASP A 19 -3.20 9.43 -8.17
C ASP A 19 -1.86 9.21 -7.50
N TYR A 20 -1.64 9.84 -6.34
CA TYR A 20 -0.45 9.62 -5.53
C TYR A 20 -0.27 8.15 -5.12
N PHE A 21 -1.35 7.42 -4.86
CA PHE A 21 -1.28 5.98 -4.61
C PHE A 21 -0.75 5.21 -5.82
N PHE A 22 -1.25 5.50 -7.02
CA PHE A 22 -0.75 4.85 -8.22
C PHE A 22 0.71 5.19 -8.52
N ASP A 23 1.13 6.44 -8.27
CA ASP A 23 2.53 6.84 -8.37
C ASP A 23 3.42 6.03 -7.41
N THR A 24 3.01 5.91 -6.14
CA THR A 24 3.77 5.11 -5.16
C THR A 24 3.83 3.62 -5.50
N LEU A 25 2.77 3.08 -6.12
CA LEU A 25 2.77 1.71 -6.63
C LEU A 25 3.72 1.53 -7.82
N ALA A 26 3.75 2.49 -8.75
CA ALA A 26 4.65 2.45 -9.90
C ALA A 26 6.11 2.52 -9.44
N GLU A 27 6.43 3.44 -8.52
CA GLU A 27 7.74 3.54 -7.90
C GLU A 27 8.16 2.25 -7.19
N TYR A 28 7.24 1.63 -6.43
CA TYR A 28 7.51 0.37 -5.76
C TYR A 28 7.85 -0.74 -6.76
N GLN A 29 7.08 -0.84 -7.85
CA GLN A 29 7.34 -1.81 -8.91
C GLN A 29 8.71 -1.58 -9.55
N TRP A 30 9.05 -0.34 -9.88
CA TRP A 30 10.35 0.02 -10.44
C TRP A 30 11.49 -0.30 -9.47
N ALA A 31 11.35 -0.03 -8.18
CA ALA A 31 12.36 -0.37 -7.18
C ALA A 31 12.59 -1.89 -7.08
N ARG A 32 11.51 -2.70 -7.20
CA ARG A 32 11.63 -4.17 -7.18
C ARG A 32 12.22 -4.73 -8.47
N ASP A 33 11.87 -4.16 -9.61
CA ASP A 33 12.46 -4.50 -10.91
C ASP A 33 13.95 -4.18 -10.94
N ALA A 34 14.34 -2.98 -10.49
CA ALA A 34 15.74 -2.58 -10.35
C ALA A 34 16.53 -3.46 -9.37
N ALA A 35 15.86 -4.06 -8.39
CA ALA A 35 16.45 -5.06 -7.48
C ALA A 35 16.53 -6.47 -8.09
N GLY A 36 16.13 -6.66 -9.35
CA GLY A 36 16.23 -7.91 -10.09
C GLY A 36 15.13 -8.92 -9.78
N LEU A 37 14.00 -8.51 -9.19
CA LEU A 37 12.87 -9.41 -8.99
C LEU A 37 12.20 -9.72 -10.33
N MET A 38 11.77 -10.97 -10.51
CA MET A 38 11.02 -11.35 -11.70
C MET A 38 9.67 -10.62 -11.74
N PRO A 39 9.16 -10.21 -12.93
CA PRO A 39 7.89 -9.51 -13.05
C PRO A 39 6.71 -10.23 -12.38
N GLN A 40 6.65 -11.57 -12.48
CA GLN A 40 5.62 -12.36 -11.81
C GLN A 40 5.71 -12.27 -10.27
N THR A 41 6.92 -12.16 -9.72
CA THR A 41 7.11 -11.95 -8.28
C THR A 41 6.62 -10.56 -7.89
N ILE A 42 6.91 -9.54 -8.69
CA ILE A 42 6.46 -8.16 -8.44
C ILE A 42 4.93 -8.08 -8.47
N ASP A 43 4.27 -8.69 -9.46
CA ASP A 43 2.81 -8.80 -9.53
C ASP A 43 2.22 -9.43 -8.25
N GLN A 44 2.83 -10.53 -7.80
CA GLN A 44 2.41 -11.18 -6.56
C GLN A 44 2.62 -10.34 -5.30
N LEU A 45 3.56 -9.38 -5.31
CA LEU A 45 3.78 -8.46 -4.19
C LEU A 45 2.73 -7.35 -4.15
N ILE A 46 2.36 -6.78 -5.30
CA ILE A 46 1.43 -5.65 -5.39
C ILE A 46 -0.04 -6.07 -5.30
N LYS A 47 -0.36 -7.28 -5.79
CA LYS A 47 -1.74 -7.80 -5.80
C LYS A 47 -2.50 -7.63 -4.48
N PRO A 48 -1.98 -8.04 -3.30
CA PRO A 48 -2.71 -7.86 -2.04
C PRO A 48 -2.94 -6.40 -1.64
N VAL A 49 -2.10 -5.46 -2.11
CA VAL A 49 -2.28 -4.02 -1.86
C VAL A 49 -3.43 -3.48 -2.72
N ILE A 50 -3.46 -3.87 -4.00
CA ILE A 50 -4.54 -3.53 -4.94
C ILE A 50 -5.87 -4.10 -4.45
N GLU A 51 -5.92 -5.40 -4.13
CA GLU A 51 -7.11 -6.08 -3.60
C GLU A 51 -7.71 -5.33 -2.40
N LEU A 52 -6.85 -4.78 -1.54
CA LEU A 52 -7.28 -4.14 -0.31
C LEU A 52 -7.76 -2.70 -0.54
N ARG A 53 -7.14 -1.97 -1.47
CA ARG A 53 -7.67 -0.68 -1.97
C ARG A 53 -9.00 -0.87 -2.68
N GLU A 54 -9.18 -1.93 -3.47
CA GLU A 54 -10.45 -2.25 -4.13
C GLU A 54 -11.54 -2.62 -3.13
N PHE A 55 -11.21 -3.41 -2.10
CA PHE A 55 -12.16 -3.86 -1.09
C PHE A 55 -12.74 -2.70 -0.24
N TYR A 56 -11.92 -1.72 0.13
CA TYR A 56 -12.35 -0.60 0.98
C TYR A 56 -12.64 0.71 0.21
N ASP A 57 -12.31 0.78 -1.09
CA ASP A 57 -12.29 2.00 -1.93
C ASP A 57 -11.58 3.21 -1.30
N ILE A 58 -10.59 2.93 -0.45
CA ILE A 58 -9.72 3.94 0.17
C ILE A 58 -8.26 3.64 -0.14
N VAL A 59 -7.45 4.70 -0.12
CA VAL A 59 -5.99 4.60 -0.24
C VAL A 59 -5.37 3.90 0.98
N PRO A 60 -4.21 3.24 0.83
CA PRO A 60 -3.67 2.38 1.87
C PRO A 60 -3.36 3.10 3.20
N TRP A 61 -2.86 4.33 3.17
CA TRP A 61 -2.55 5.08 4.40
C TRP A 61 -3.78 5.60 5.16
N ARG A 62 -5.00 5.46 4.60
CA ARG A 62 -6.26 5.70 5.33
C ARG A 62 -6.78 4.45 6.04
N LEU A 63 -6.11 3.31 5.91
CA LEU A 63 -6.50 2.08 6.59
C LEU A 63 -6.23 2.19 8.09
N ALA A 64 -7.24 1.85 8.88
CA ALA A 64 -7.07 1.60 10.30
C ALA A 64 -6.75 0.12 10.53
N PRO A 65 -6.06 -0.25 11.63
CA PRO A 65 -5.79 -1.64 11.99
C PRO A 65 -7.05 -2.53 11.96
N LYS A 66 -8.17 -2.02 12.47
CA LYS A 66 -9.48 -2.69 12.44
C LYS A 66 -9.95 -3.10 11.04
N HIS A 67 -9.56 -2.38 10.00
CA HIS A 67 -9.90 -2.73 8.62
C HIS A 67 -9.12 -3.98 8.20
N LEU A 68 -7.84 -4.09 8.54
CA LEU A 68 -7.08 -5.31 8.26
C LEU A 68 -7.66 -6.52 9.01
N ASP A 69 -7.98 -6.36 10.29
CA ASP A 69 -8.62 -7.44 11.07
C ASP A 69 -9.92 -7.92 10.43
N GLN A 70 -10.80 -6.99 10.04
CA GLN A 70 -12.06 -7.31 9.38
C GLN A 70 -11.86 -7.94 8.00
N TYR A 71 -10.89 -7.46 7.21
CA TYR A 71 -10.57 -8.00 5.89
C TYR A 71 -10.15 -9.47 5.94
N PHE A 72 -9.42 -9.85 7.00
CA PHE A 72 -8.95 -11.21 7.22
C PHE A 72 -9.94 -12.09 8.02
N ALA A 73 -10.90 -11.50 8.73
CA ALA A 73 -11.94 -12.24 9.46
C ALA A 73 -13.05 -12.84 8.57
N GLY A 74 -13.12 -12.47 7.28
CA GLY A 74 -14.17 -12.91 6.35
C GLY A 74 -14.24 -14.43 6.10
N ALA A 75 -15.45 -14.94 5.87
CA ALA A 75 -15.69 -16.35 5.54
C ALA A 75 -14.94 -16.77 4.27
N GLY A 76 -14.07 -17.77 4.37
CA GLY A 76 -13.29 -18.32 3.24
C GLY A 76 -11.78 -18.04 3.25
N LYS A 77 -11.26 -17.14 4.10
CA LYS A 77 -9.82 -16.78 4.13
C LYS A 77 -8.96 -17.56 5.13
N ARG A 78 -9.32 -18.82 5.41
CA ARG A 78 -8.99 -19.53 6.67
C ARG A 78 -7.59 -20.14 6.78
N ALA A 79 -6.78 -20.21 5.73
CA ALA A 79 -5.42 -20.73 5.87
C ALA A 79 -4.51 -19.65 6.51
N ARG A 80 -4.10 -19.86 7.78
CA ARG A 80 -3.21 -18.95 8.54
C ARG A 80 -1.92 -18.60 7.78
N SER A 81 -1.38 -19.56 7.01
CA SER A 81 -0.21 -19.34 6.13
C SER A 81 -0.47 -18.31 5.03
N THR A 82 -1.68 -18.29 4.47
CA THR A 82 -2.09 -17.33 3.43
C THR A 82 -2.31 -15.93 4.01
N VAL A 83 -2.87 -15.83 5.22
CA VAL A 83 -3.03 -14.55 5.93
C VAL A 83 -1.68 -13.92 6.20
N ARG A 84 -0.75 -14.66 6.82
CA ARG A 84 0.59 -14.14 7.13
C ARG A 84 1.37 -13.74 5.88
N ALA A 85 1.30 -14.53 4.81
CA ALA A 85 1.93 -14.20 3.54
C ALA A 85 1.37 -12.91 2.92
N LYS A 86 0.04 -12.70 2.98
CA LYS A 86 -0.57 -11.45 2.52
C LYS A 86 -0.17 -10.25 3.38
N ILE A 87 -0.18 -10.39 4.71
CA ILE A 87 0.26 -9.33 5.64
C ILE A 87 1.71 -8.92 5.34
N ASN A 88 2.64 -9.87 5.25
CA ASN A 88 4.04 -9.56 4.97
C ASN A 88 4.25 -8.79 3.64
N LYS A 89 3.43 -9.08 2.62
CA LYS A 89 3.50 -8.37 1.34
C LYS A 89 2.99 -6.93 1.45
N ILE A 90 1.89 -6.75 2.17
CA ILE A 90 1.31 -5.44 2.47
C ILE A 90 2.32 -4.62 3.31
N ASP A 91 2.87 -5.20 4.36
CA ASP A 91 3.89 -4.58 5.20
C ASP A 91 5.14 -4.19 4.39
N GLY A 92 5.58 -5.05 3.48
CA GLY A 92 6.73 -4.76 2.61
C GLY A 92 6.52 -3.57 1.66
N TYR A 93 5.30 -3.38 1.17
CA TYR A 93 4.93 -2.19 0.40
C TYR A 93 4.92 -0.94 1.28
N PHE A 94 4.27 -1.03 2.44
CA PHE A 94 4.18 0.08 3.37
C PHE A 94 5.54 0.52 3.90
N ALA A 95 6.40 -0.42 4.28
CA ALA A 95 7.76 -0.14 4.69
C ALA A 95 8.51 0.67 3.62
N PHE A 96 8.40 0.30 2.34
CA PHE A 96 8.99 1.06 1.24
C PHE A 96 8.47 2.50 1.18
N VAL A 97 7.14 2.69 1.25
CA VAL A 97 6.51 4.02 1.20
C VAL A 97 6.95 4.92 2.35
N TRP A 98 7.20 4.36 3.55
CA TRP A 98 7.68 5.13 4.70
C TRP A 98 9.19 5.43 4.67
N THR A 99 9.98 4.66 3.92
CA THR A 99 11.44 4.81 3.85
C THR A 99 11.96 5.62 2.67
N ARG A 100 11.09 5.94 1.71
CA ARG A 100 11.46 6.76 0.54
C ARG A 100 11.53 8.25 0.88
#